data_AF-A0A1H1UV35-F1
#
_entry.id   AF-A0A1H1UV35-F1
#
_cell.length_a   1.000
_cell.length_b   1.000
_cell.length_c   1.000
_cell.angle_alpha   90.00
_cell.angle_beta   90.00
_cell.angle_gamma   90.00
#
_symmetry.space_group_name_H-M   'P 1'
#
loop_
_entity.id
_entity.type
_entity.pdbx_description
1 polymer ?
#
loop_
_entity_poly.entity_id
_entity_poly.type
_entity_poly.pdbx_seq_one_letter_code
_entity_poly.pdbx_strand_id
1 'polypeptide(L)'
;MLAVTVSAAVLVAAAAVARSDALDQERAEAVAELSVLADRSYDAAQRTDHLSGAVARAEQDAEDRASVLAVRPAFLEELSTLAAVLQGADGKVDTAAHLASARSAQETVRAERHDPDTVVAATATVEALTQKVGTEVAGWQASQSAGPGGPAWTSSGPDGYARVRAALDRVGGGGVGLYESSSCAGGTAPACANSNGYIKYRADITGWSDGRLNWAMAHELAHIYQFRVWGTLTSSGAYGAMFGGDPEFLANCMAVVRGFPGAVGCSGEQQAWASGIWVGVVG
;
A
#
# COMPACT_ATOMS: atom_id res chain seq x y z
N MET A 1 25.31 76.01 84.48
CA MET A 1 25.60 74.56 84.44
C MET A 1 24.37 73.77 83.99
N LEU A 2 23.21 73.85 84.67
CA LEU A 2 21.98 73.11 84.29
C LEU A 2 21.45 73.35 82.85
N ALA A 3 21.48 74.57 82.33
CA ALA A 3 21.00 74.86 80.97
C ALA A 3 21.87 74.23 79.86
N VAL A 4 23.18 74.10 80.10
CA VAL A 4 24.13 73.51 79.16
C VAL A 4 23.98 71.99 79.10
N THR A 5 23.77 71.34 80.26
CA THR A 5 23.53 69.90 80.35
C THR A 5 22.20 69.48 79.71
N VAL A 6 21.15 70.28 79.86
CA VAL A 6 19.85 70.03 79.21
C VAL A 6 19.97 70.16 77.68
N SER A 7 20.66 71.19 77.19
CA SER A 7 20.88 71.39 75.75
C SER A 7 21.71 70.26 75.12
N ALA A 8 22.75 69.80 75.81
CA ALA A 8 23.56 68.66 75.38
C ALA A 8 22.76 67.35 75.34
N ALA A 9 21.92 67.10 76.34
CA ALA A 9 21.05 65.91 76.37
C ALA A 9 20.03 65.90 75.23
N VAL A 10 19.43 67.06 74.90
CA VAL A 10 18.50 67.20 73.77
C VAL A 10 19.20 66.97 72.43
N LEU A 11 20.42 67.48 72.24
CA LEU A 11 21.20 67.27 71.02
C LEU A 11 21.60 65.80 70.83
N VAL A 12 21.99 65.10 71.90
CA VAL A 12 22.32 63.68 71.85
C VAL A 12 21.07 62.83 71.58
N ALA A 13 19.94 63.16 72.21
CA ALA A 13 18.67 62.48 71.94
C ALA A 13 18.20 62.69 70.49
N ALA A 14 18.31 63.92 69.96
CA ALA A 14 17.98 64.21 68.56
C ALA A 14 18.92 63.50 67.57
N ALA A 15 20.21 63.42 67.87
CA ALA A 15 21.17 62.67 67.06
C ALA A 15 20.91 61.15 67.09
N ALA A 16 20.50 60.62 68.25
CA ALA A 16 20.12 59.21 68.38
C ALA A 16 18.85 58.88 67.59
N VAL A 17 17.84 59.76 67.61
CA VAL A 17 16.61 59.62 66.81
C VAL A 17 16.93 59.68 65.33
N ALA A 18 17.70 60.68 64.88
CA ALA A 18 18.10 60.81 63.48
C ALA A 18 18.93 59.59 63.00
N ARG A 19 19.77 59.01 63.88
CA ARG A 19 20.49 57.77 63.56
C ARG A 19 19.57 56.56 63.50
N SER A 20 18.57 56.47 64.38
CA SER A 20 17.55 55.43 64.34
C SER A 20 16.77 55.48 63.03
N ASP A 21 16.28 56.67 62.66
CA ASP A 21 15.51 56.87 61.43
C ASP A 21 16.35 56.52 60.18
N ALA A 22 17.63 56.92 60.15
CA ALA A 22 18.55 56.56 59.07
C ALA A 22 18.78 55.05 58.97
N LEU A 23 18.97 54.36 60.11
CA LEU A 23 19.12 52.90 60.15
C LEU A 23 17.85 52.17 59.74
N ASP A 24 16.68 52.68 60.13
CA ASP A 24 15.38 52.12 59.73
C ASP A 24 15.14 52.30 58.22
N GLN A 25 15.57 53.43 57.65
CA GLN A 25 15.53 53.65 56.21
C GLN A 25 16.49 52.72 55.46
N GLU A 26 17.75 52.62 55.88
CA GLU A 26 18.74 51.68 55.32
C GLU A 26 18.24 50.23 55.38
N ARG A 27 17.61 49.84 56.51
CA ARG A 27 16.98 48.52 56.67
C ARG A 27 15.84 48.32 55.69
N ALA A 28 14.96 49.31 55.52
CA ALA A 28 13.81 49.21 54.61
C ALA A 28 14.26 49.06 53.15
N GLU A 29 15.27 49.83 52.73
CA GLU A 29 15.86 49.74 51.40
C GLU A 29 16.51 48.37 51.17
N ALA A 30 17.31 47.87 52.12
CA ALA A 30 17.94 46.56 52.04
C ALA A 30 16.91 45.42 51.98
N VAL A 31 15.82 45.50 52.74
CA VAL A 31 14.73 44.51 52.68
C VAL A 31 14.03 44.55 51.32
N ALA A 32 13.76 45.72 50.77
CA ALA A 32 13.16 45.85 49.45
C ALA A 32 14.05 45.25 48.35
N GLU A 33 15.36 45.52 48.38
CA GLU A 33 16.33 44.93 47.45
C GLU A 33 16.39 43.40 47.57
N LEU A 34 16.42 42.87 48.81
CA LEU A 34 16.43 41.43 49.06
C LEU A 34 15.14 40.74 48.60
N SER A 35 13.98 41.38 48.78
CA SER A 35 12.70 40.86 48.27
C SER A 35 12.70 40.78 46.74
N VAL A 36 13.17 41.83 46.05
CA VAL A 36 13.30 41.82 44.58
C VAL A 36 14.28 40.75 44.11
N LEU A 37 15.38 40.56 44.83
CA LEU A 37 16.35 39.51 44.51
C LEU A 37 15.76 38.10 44.73
N ALA A 38 15.00 37.90 45.80
CA ALA A 38 14.32 36.64 46.07
C ALA A 38 13.31 36.31 44.97
N ASP A 39 12.50 37.27 44.53
CA ASP A 39 11.54 37.11 43.44
C ASP A 39 12.25 36.74 42.12
N ARG A 40 13.33 37.44 41.79
CA ARG A 40 14.15 37.13 40.61
C ARG A 40 14.77 35.74 40.67
N SER A 41 15.23 35.32 41.86
CA SER A 41 15.77 33.97 42.06
C SER A 41 14.69 32.91 41.87
N TYR A 42 13.47 33.16 42.34
CA TYR A 42 12.35 32.23 42.20
C TYR A 42 11.93 32.06 40.74
N ASP A 43 11.82 33.18 40.00
CA ASP A 43 11.52 33.19 38.58
C ASP A 43 12.62 32.49 37.75
N ALA A 44 13.90 32.77 38.05
CA ALA A 44 15.02 32.06 37.42
C ALA A 44 14.97 30.53 37.66
N ALA A 45 14.60 30.10 38.87
CA ALA A 45 14.43 28.68 39.19
C ALA A 45 13.28 28.05 38.36
N GLN A 46 12.11 28.70 38.30
CA GLN A 46 10.98 28.21 37.50
C GLN A 46 11.30 28.11 36.01
N ARG A 47 12.01 29.09 35.45
CA ARG A 47 12.48 29.02 34.04
C ARG A 47 13.46 27.89 33.82
N THR A 48 14.36 27.64 34.77
CA THR A 48 15.33 26.55 34.71
C THR A 48 14.60 25.18 34.73
N ASP A 49 13.61 25.01 35.59
CA ASP A 49 12.80 23.79 35.66
C ASP A 49 12.01 23.57 34.35
N HIS A 50 11.40 24.64 33.82
CA HIS A 50 10.68 24.60 32.55
C HIS A 50 11.58 24.18 31.39
N LEU A 51 12.75 24.81 31.25
CA LEU A 51 13.73 24.49 30.21
C LEU A 51 14.27 23.07 30.36
N SER A 52 14.56 22.62 31.58
CA SER A 52 15.01 21.25 31.84
C SER A 52 13.96 20.23 31.40
N GLY A 53 12.68 20.47 31.70
CA GLY A 53 11.59 19.62 31.22
C GLY A 53 11.39 19.66 29.70
N ALA A 54 11.64 20.81 29.06
CA ALA A 54 11.61 20.93 27.60
C ALA A 54 12.75 20.15 26.93
N VAL A 55 13.97 20.21 27.49
CA VAL A 55 15.13 19.45 27.03
C VAL A 55 14.88 17.95 27.16
N ALA A 56 14.43 17.47 28.33
CA ALA A 56 14.15 16.04 28.52
C ALA A 56 13.12 15.48 27.53
N ARG A 57 12.06 16.26 27.21
CA ARG A 57 11.09 15.88 26.16
C ARG A 57 11.73 15.84 24.77
N ALA A 58 12.58 16.80 24.45
CA ALA A 58 13.27 16.84 23.16
C ALA A 58 14.27 15.68 23.00
N GLU A 59 14.93 15.28 24.09
CA GLU A 59 15.80 14.09 24.13
C GLU A 59 14.99 12.81 23.91
N GLN A 60 13.87 12.63 24.62
CA GLN A 60 12.97 11.49 24.42
C GLN A 60 12.44 11.43 22.97
N ASP A 61 11.95 12.55 22.43
CA ASP A 61 11.48 12.63 21.04
C ASP A 61 12.60 12.25 20.04
N ALA A 62 13.85 12.57 20.34
CA ALA A 62 14.99 12.22 19.50
C ALA A 62 15.31 10.71 19.59
N GLU A 63 15.24 10.12 20.78
CA GLU A 63 15.42 8.68 21.02
C GLU A 63 14.32 7.85 20.35
N ASP A 64 13.07 8.27 20.46
CA ASP A 64 11.92 7.60 19.82
C ASP A 64 12.08 7.63 18.29
N ARG A 65 12.44 8.79 17.72
CA ARG A 65 12.71 8.91 16.28
C ARG A 65 13.90 8.07 15.84
N ALA A 66 14.97 8.01 16.63
CA ALA A 66 16.12 7.17 16.33
C ALA A 66 15.73 5.68 16.31
N SER A 67 14.88 5.25 17.24
CA SER A 67 14.35 3.89 17.31
C SER A 67 13.49 3.54 16.09
N VAL A 68 12.58 4.43 15.69
CA VAL A 68 11.79 4.28 14.45
C VAL A 68 12.69 4.23 13.21
N LEU A 69 13.70 5.10 13.12
CA LEU A 69 14.63 5.11 11.99
C LEU A 69 15.47 3.82 11.92
N ALA A 70 15.82 3.23 13.06
CA ALA A 70 16.62 2.00 13.12
C ALA A 70 15.91 0.79 12.49
N VAL A 71 14.58 0.73 12.54
CA VAL A 71 13.79 -0.40 12.01
C VAL A 71 13.29 -0.21 10.57
N ARG A 72 13.31 1.02 10.03
CA ARG A 72 12.87 1.31 8.65
C ARG A 72 13.64 0.60 7.54
N PRO A 73 14.96 0.33 7.63
CA PRO A 73 15.67 -0.40 6.59
C PRO A 73 15.06 -1.78 6.30
N ALA A 74 14.64 -2.52 7.32
CA ALA A 74 13.99 -3.83 7.15
C ALA A 74 12.66 -3.71 6.39
N PHE A 75 11.86 -2.68 6.69
CA PHE A 75 10.63 -2.41 5.94
C PHE A 75 10.91 -2.12 4.45
N LEU A 76 11.97 -1.37 4.13
CA LEU A 76 12.35 -1.08 2.74
C LEU A 76 12.84 -2.32 2.00
N GLU A 77 13.59 -3.20 2.68
CA GLU A 77 14.02 -4.48 2.13
C GLU A 77 12.82 -5.36 1.76
N GLU A 78 11.86 -5.51 2.68
CA GLU A 78 10.63 -6.27 2.45
C GLU A 78 9.76 -5.68 1.33
N LEU A 79 9.68 -4.35 1.21
CA LEU A 79 9.00 -3.73 0.07
C LEU A 79 9.68 -4.03 -1.26
N SER A 80 11.01 -4.09 -1.29
CA SER A 80 11.78 -4.49 -2.47
C SER A 80 11.47 -5.95 -2.85
N THR A 81 11.42 -6.83 -1.86
CA THR A 81 11.08 -8.25 -2.04
C THR A 81 9.66 -8.39 -2.58
N LEU A 82 8.69 -7.69 -1.98
CA LEU A 82 7.31 -7.67 -2.46
C LEU A 82 7.24 -7.16 -3.91
N ALA A 83 7.96 -6.08 -4.25
CA ALA A 83 7.97 -5.56 -5.61
C ALA A 83 8.47 -6.58 -6.64
N ALA A 84 9.53 -7.34 -6.32
CA ALA A 84 10.04 -8.40 -7.18
C ALA A 84 9.02 -9.54 -7.33
N VAL A 85 8.34 -9.94 -6.25
CA VAL A 85 7.29 -10.97 -6.29
C VAL A 85 6.07 -10.51 -7.09
N LEU A 86 5.64 -9.26 -6.93
CA LEU A 86 4.54 -8.67 -7.71
C LEU A 86 4.88 -8.61 -9.20
N GLN A 87 6.13 -8.28 -9.56
CA GLN A 87 6.58 -8.34 -10.94
C GLN A 87 6.54 -9.78 -11.48
N GLY A 88 6.95 -10.76 -10.66
CA GLY A 88 6.85 -12.18 -11.01
C GLY A 88 5.40 -12.68 -11.12
N ALA A 89 4.45 -12.02 -10.48
CA ALA A 89 3.03 -12.31 -10.50
C ALA A 89 2.28 -11.68 -11.70
N ASP A 90 2.92 -10.76 -12.42
CA ASP A 90 2.31 -10.07 -13.55
C ASP A 90 1.80 -11.06 -14.60
N GLY A 91 0.57 -10.84 -15.07
CA GLY A 91 -0.10 -11.72 -16.00
C GLY A 91 -0.40 -13.13 -15.48
N LYS A 92 -0.24 -13.43 -14.17
CA LYS A 92 -0.54 -14.74 -13.57
C LYS A 92 -1.71 -14.67 -12.57
N VAL A 93 -1.64 -13.75 -11.60
CA VAL A 93 -2.60 -13.60 -10.50
C VAL A 93 -3.05 -12.15 -10.33
N ASP A 94 -4.25 -11.90 -9.80
CA ASP A 94 -4.69 -10.54 -9.47
C ASP A 94 -3.98 -10.04 -8.20
N THR A 95 -3.18 -8.99 -8.33
CA THR A 95 -2.44 -8.40 -7.22
C THR A 95 -3.01 -7.06 -6.76
N ALA A 96 -4.16 -6.61 -7.27
CA ALA A 96 -4.72 -5.29 -6.94
C ALA A 96 -4.95 -5.09 -5.44
N ALA A 97 -5.55 -6.08 -4.77
CA ALA A 97 -5.76 -6.02 -3.31
C ALA A 97 -4.42 -6.05 -2.53
N HIS A 98 -3.44 -6.82 -3.02
CA HIS A 98 -2.11 -6.89 -2.42
C HIS A 98 -1.38 -5.53 -2.52
N LEU A 99 -1.46 -4.88 -3.68
CA LEU A 99 -0.93 -3.54 -3.92
C LEU A 99 -1.61 -2.49 -3.03
N ALA A 100 -2.94 -2.55 -2.85
CA ALA A 100 -3.66 -1.65 -1.97
C ALA A 100 -3.22 -1.80 -0.49
N SER A 101 -3.10 -3.04 -0.01
CA SER A 101 -2.61 -3.31 1.35
C SER A 101 -1.16 -2.86 1.54
N ALA A 102 -0.29 -3.06 0.55
CA ALA A 102 1.10 -2.59 0.60
C ALA A 102 1.19 -1.05 0.66
N ARG A 103 0.35 -0.33 -0.10
CA ARG A 103 0.25 1.14 -0.03
C ARG A 103 -0.21 1.61 1.34
N SER A 104 -1.21 0.94 1.92
CA SER A 104 -1.66 1.26 3.29
C SER A 104 -0.53 1.07 4.31
N ALA A 105 0.26 0.00 4.21
CA ALA A 105 1.42 -0.22 5.08
C ALA A 105 2.50 0.87 4.89
N GLN A 106 2.76 1.30 3.65
CA GLN A 106 3.68 2.42 3.36
C GLN A 106 3.22 3.74 3.99
N GLU A 107 1.93 4.04 3.94
CA GLU A 107 1.35 5.24 4.56
C GLU A 107 1.50 5.22 6.08
N THR A 108 1.24 4.08 6.72
CA THR A 108 1.48 3.87 8.16
C THR A 108 2.93 4.17 8.55
N VAL A 109 3.91 3.56 7.86
CA VAL A 109 5.34 3.79 8.15
C VAL A 109 5.77 5.23 7.86
N ARG A 110 5.22 5.85 6.81
CA ARG A 110 5.50 7.25 6.46
C ARG A 110 5.01 8.21 7.54
N ALA A 111 3.88 7.92 8.18
CA ALA A 111 3.31 8.72 9.25
C ALA A 111 4.02 8.53 10.60
N GLU A 112 4.57 7.33 10.86
CA GLU A 112 5.13 6.96 12.16
C GLU A 112 6.38 7.77 12.56
N ARG A 113 6.46 8.22 13.81
CA ARG A 113 7.52 9.08 14.37
C ARG A 113 8.03 8.66 15.74
N HIS A 114 7.28 7.83 16.47
CA HIS A 114 7.50 7.58 17.88
C HIS A 114 7.58 6.09 18.21
N ASP A 115 6.75 5.26 17.56
CA ASP A 115 6.62 3.85 17.90
C ASP A 115 7.29 2.93 16.86
N PRO A 116 8.43 2.29 17.19
CA PRO A 116 9.07 1.34 16.29
C PRO A 116 8.23 0.08 16.05
N ASP A 117 7.37 -0.33 16.98
CA ASP A 117 6.55 -1.55 16.83
C ASP A 117 5.53 -1.39 15.70
N THR A 118 5.03 -0.18 15.49
CA THR A 118 4.17 0.15 14.33
C THR A 118 4.89 -0.10 13.00
N VAL A 119 6.19 0.19 12.89
CA VAL A 119 6.98 -0.13 11.68
C VAL A 119 7.22 -1.64 11.57
N VAL A 120 7.52 -2.33 12.68
CA VAL A 120 7.69 -3.78 12.70
C VAL A 120 6.42 -4.51 12.25
N ALA A 121 5.24 -4.08 12.72
CA ALA A 121 3.96 -4.65 12.30
C ALA A 121 3.66 -4.40 10.81
N ALA A 122 4.00 -3.22 10.28
CA ALA A 122 3.89 -2.93 8.87
C ALA A 122 4.84 -3.81 8.03
N THR A 123 6.06 -4.05 8.51
CA THR A 123 7.02 -5.00 7.89
C THR A 123 6.44 -6.41 7.82
N ALA A 124 5.89 -6.93 8.93
CA ALA A 124 5.24 -8.24 8.96
C ALA A 124 4.04 -8.33 8.00
N THR A 125 3.30 -7.23 7.83
CA THR A 125 2.20 -7.16 6.85
C THR A 125 2.72 -7.30 5.42
N VAL A 126 3.80 -6.60 5.07
CA VAL A 126 4.44 -6.71 3.74
C VAL A 126 4.99 -8.11 3.52
N GLU A 127 5.64 -8.71 4.51
CA GLU A 127 6.13 -10.09 4.44
C GLU A 127 4.98 -11.09 4.18
N ALA A 128 3.86 -10.96 4.89
CA ALA A 128 2.69 -11.80 4.68
C ALA A 128 2.09 -11.64 3.27
N LEU A 129 2.07 -10.41 2.73
CA LEU A 129 1.66 -10.16 1.34
C LEU A 129 2.60 -10.85 0.35
N THR A 130 3.91 -10.78 0.57
CA THR A 130 4.93 -11.46 -0.24
C THR A 130 4.69 -12.97 -0.27
N GLN A 131 4.51 -13.60 0.90
CA GLN A 131 4.24 -15.03 1.00
C GLN A 131 2.93 -15.42 0.30
N LYS A 132 1.89 -14.61 0.47
CA LYS A 132 0.58 -14.85 -0.14
C LYS A 132 0.65 -14.80 -1.67
N VAL A 133 1.23 -13.74 -2.24
CA VAL A 133 1.41 -13.63 -3.70
C VAL A 133 2.28 -14.77 -4.22
N GLY A 134 3.37 -15.13 -3.51
CA GLY A 134 4.19 -16.28 -3.87
C GLY A 134 3.42 -17.59 -3.91
N THR A 135 2.54 -17.82 -2.93
CA THR A 135 1.66 -19.01 -2.87
C THR A 135 0.65 -19.04 -4.01
N GLU A 136 0.02 -17.90 -4.31
CA GLU A 136 -0.94 -17.78 -5.41
C GLU A 136 -0.27 -18.01 -6.77
N VAL A 137 0.94 -17.46 -6.98
CA VAL A 137 1.73 -17.71 -8.19
C VAL A 137 2.13 -19.17 -8.31
N ALA A 138 2.58 -19.81 -7.22
CA ALA A 138 2.91 -21.24 -7.23
C ALA A 138 1.68 -22.10 -7.54
N GLY A 139 0.52 -21.76 -6.97
CA GLY A 139 -0.76 -22.40 -7.27
C GLY A 139 -1.16 -22.25 -8.75
N TRP A 140 -0.99 -21.05 -9.30
CA TRP A 140 -1.18 -20.81 -10.74
C TRP A 140 -0.20 -21.63 -11.59
N GLN A 141 1.09 -21.67 -11.26
CA GLN A 141 2.08 -22.47 -12.00
C GLN A 141 1.77 -23.98 -11.96
N ALA A 142 1.34 -24.46 -10.81
CA ALA A 142 0.87 -25.84 -10.64
C ALA A 142 -0.35 -26.10 -11.53
N SER A 143 -1.31 -25.18 -11.60
CA SER A 143 -2.49 -25.33 -12.48
C SER A 143 -2.13 -25.27 -13.97
N GLN A 144 -1.10 -24.51 -14.35
CA GLN A 144 -0.60 -24.49 -15.72
C GLN A 144 -0.01 -25.85 -16.14
N SER A 145 0.60 -26.55 -15.17
CA SER A 145 1.21 -27.88 -15.37
C SER A 145 0.19 -29.02 -15.19
N ALA A 146 -0.90 -28.75 -14.46
CA ALA A 146 -2.03 -29.65 -14.28
C ALA A 146 -2.96 -29.60 -15.50
N GLY A 147 -2.45 -30.05 -16.66
CA GLY A 147 -3.33 -30.69 -17.64
C GLY A 147 -4.06 -31.89 -17.01
N PRO A 148 -5.01 -32.53 -17.71
CA PRO A 148 -5.83 -33.63 -17.16
C PRO A 148 -5.07 -34.93 -16.77
N GLY A 149 -3.76 -34.87 -16.51
CA GLY A 149 -2.90 -36.04 -16.26
C GLY A 149 -2.67 -36.89 -17.51
N GLY A 150 -2.99 -36.36 -18.69
CA GLY A 150 -2.89 -37.02 -20.00
C GLY A 150 -2.17 -36.15 -21.03
N PRO A 151 -2.02 -36.63 -22.28
CA PRO A 151 -1.37 -35.88 -23.33
C PRO A 151 -2.09 -34.55 -23.60
N ALA A 152 -1.34 -33.51 -23.97
CA ALA A 152 -1.89 -32.18 -24.24
C ALA A 152 -2.90 -32.17 -25.42
N TRP A 153 -2.90 -33.23 -26.21
CA TRP A 153 -3.81 -33.47 -27.32
C TRP A 153 -4.18 -34.96 -27.40
N THR A 154 -5.31 -35.25 -28.04
CA THR A 154 -5.73 -36.63 -28.33
C THR A 154 -5.98 -36.84 -29.82
N SER A 155 -6.79 -35.99 -30.43
CA SER A 155 -7.26 -36.14 -31.80
C SER A 155 -6.75 -35.05 -32.75
N SER A 156 -6.32 -33.88 -32.24
CA SER A 156 -5.70 -32.85 -33.09
C SER A 156 -4.29 -33.22 -33.56
N GLY A 157 -3.65 -34.19 -32.91
CA GLY A 157 -2.24 -34.52 -33.14
C GLY A 157 -1.28 -33.41 -32.68
N PRO A 158 0.04 -33.65 -32.81
CA PRO A 158 1.07 -32.71 -32.37
C PRO A 158 1.05 -31.39 -33.16
N ASP A 159 0.82 -31.45 -34.48
CA ASP A 159 0.78 -30.25 -35.33
C ASP A 159 -0.46 -29.39 -35.05
N GLY A 160 -1.62 -30.04 -34.86
CA GLY A 160 -2.85 -29.34 -34.47
C GLY A 160 -2.69 -28.65 -33.11
N TYR A 161 -2.12 -29.34 -32.13
CA TYR A 161 -1.81 -28.73 -30.83
C TYR A 161 -0.85 -27.56 -30.97
N ALA A 162 0.27 -27.74 -31.70
CA ALA A 162 1.24 -26.68 -31.94
C ALA A 162 0.61 -25.45 -32.62
N ARG A 163 -0.35 -25.66 -33.52
CA ARG A 163 -1.11 -24.57 -34.15
C ARG A 163 -1.96 -23.79 -33.16
N VAL A 164 -2.74 -24.46 -32.31
CA VAL A 164 -3.56 -23.78 -31.29
C VAL A 164 -2.68 -23.08 -30.26
N ARG A 165 -1.58 -23.72 -29.85
CA ARG A 165 -0.55 -23.15 -28.98
C ARG A 165 0.03 -21.87 -29.57
N ALA A 166 0.45 -21.89 -30.83
CA ALA A 166 1.00 -20.73 -31.52
C ALA A 166 -0.03 -19.58 -31.64
N ALA A 167 -1.31 -19.91 -31.87
CA ALA A 167 -2.39 -18.92 -31.85
C ALA A 167 -2.56 -18.30 -30.46
N LEU A 168 -2.53 -19.11 -29.40
CA LEU A 168 -2.62 -18.62 -28.02
C LEU A 168 -1.40 -17.77 -27.62
N ASP A 169 -0.20 -18.16 -28.04
CA ASP A 169 1.01 -17.37 -27.83
C ASP A 169 0.95 -16.02 -28.55
N ARG A 170 0.46 -16.02 -29.80
CA ARG A 170 0.29 -14.80 -30.62
C ARG A 170 -0.63 -13.78 -29.96
N VAL A 171 -1.68 -14.22 -29.28
CA VAL A 171 -2.62 -13.33 -28.59
C VAL A 171 -2.15 -12.94 -27.20
N GLY A 172 -0.94 -13.34 -26.78
CA GLY A 172 -0.35 -13.00 -25.48
C GLY A 172 -0.67 -14.00 -24.36
N GLY A 173 -1.07 -15.23 -24.70
CA GLY A 173 -1.32 -16.32 -23.74
C GLY A 173 -0.09 -17.21 -23.49
N GLY A 174 1.11 -16.70 -23.74
CA GLY A 174 2.36 -17.40 -23.42
C GLY A 174 2.39 -17.79 -21.95
N GLY A 175 2.66 -19.07 -21.68
CA GLY A 175 2.65 -19.63 -20.31
C GLY A 175 1.26 -20.02 -19.77
N VAL A 176 0.17 -19.74 -20.50
CA VAL A 176 -1.16 -20.25 -20.16
C VAL A 176 -1.26 -21.73 -20.53
N GLY A 177 -1.67 -22.59 -19.60
CA GLY A 177 -1.88 -24.01 -19.83
C GLY A 177 -2.91 -24.23 -20.93
N LEU A 178 -2.63 -25.15 -21.84
CA LEU A 178 -3.48 -25.46 -22.98
C LEU A 178 -3.60 -26.97 -23.13
N TYR A 179 -4.81 -27.47 -23.33
CA TYR A 179 -5.02 -28.88 -23.67
C TYR A 179 -6.31 -29.13 -24.45
N GLU A 180 -6.31 -30.22 -25.19
CA GLU A 180 -7.48 -30.68 -25.95
C GLU A 180 -8.52 -31.33 -25.03
N SER A 181 -9.79 -30.97 -25.21
CA SER A 181 -10.91 -31.64 -24.56
C SER A 181 -12.13 -31.68 -25.48
N SER A 182 -12.83 -32.80 -25.48
CA SER A 182 -14.11 -32.96 -26.19
C SER A 182 -15.26 -32.20 -25.52
N SER A 183 -15.08 -31.69 -24.30
CA SER A 183 -16.09 -30.94 -23.55
C SER A 183 -15.52 -29.62 -23.03
N CYS A 184 -16.11 -28.53 -23.51
CA CYS A 184 -15.88 -27.17 -23.02
C CYS A 184 -17.24 -26.58 -22.59
N ALA A 185 -17.29 -25.95 -21.42
CA ALA A 185 -18.49 -25.28 -20.88
C ALA A 185 -19.83 -26.06 -21.00
N GLY A 186 -19.84 -27.36 -20.66
CA GLY A 186 -21.05 -28.19 -20.75
C GLY A 186 -21.30 -28.85 -22.12
N GLY A 187 -20.37 -28.72 -23.08
CA GLY A 187 -20.21 -29.67 -24.19
C GLY A 187 -20.25 -29.10 -25.60
N THR A 188 -20.65 -27.84 -25.81
CA THR A 188 -20.83 -27.28 -27.16
C THR A 188 -19.81 -26.20 -27.51
N ALA A 189 -19.17 -25.58 -26.51
CA ALA A 189 -18.21 -24.53 -26.75
C ALA A 189 -16.96 -25.08 -27.49
N PRO A 190 -16.41 -24.33 -28.46
CA PRO A 190 -15.22 -24.74 -29.22
C PRO A 190 -13.94 -24.65 -28.39
N ALA A 191 -13.92 -23.78 -27.39
CA ALA A 191 -12.90 -23.64 -26.39
C ALA A 191 -13.56 -23.16 -25.09
N CYS A 192 -12.86 -23.26 -23.96
CA CYS A 192 -13.28 -22.61 -22.72
C CYS A 192 -12.08 -22.35 -21.82
N ALA A 193 -12.06 -21.19 -21.17
CA ALA A 193 -11.20 -20.92 -20.02
C ALA A 193 -11.79 -21.51 -18.73
N ASN A 194 -10.91 -21.88 -17.80
CA ASN A 194 -11.30 -22.25 -16.45
C ASN A 194 -10.70 -21.24 -15.45
N SER A 195 -11.35 -21.06 -14.31
CA SER A 195 -10.94 -20.11 -13.26
C SER A 195 -9.59 -20.44 -12.64
N ASN A 196 -9.12 -21.69 -12.76
CA ASN A 196 -7.76 -22.09 -12.42
C ASN A 196 -6.70 -21.73 -13.49
N GLY A 197 -7.07 -21.02 -14.55
CA GLY A 197 -6.13 -20.30 -15.41
C GLY A 197 -5.54 -21.09 -16.57
N TYR A 198 -6.20 -22.17 -17.04
CA TYR A 198 -5.88 -22.82 -18.31
C TYR A 198 -7.01 -22.67 -19.33
N ILE A 199 -6.70 -22.96 -20.59
CA ILE A 199 -7.65 -23.00 -21.71
C ILE A 199 -7.78 -24.45 -22.21
N LYS A 200 -9.02 -24.89 -22.39
CA LYS A 200 -9.33 -26.12 -23.13
C LYS A 200 -9.76 -25.78 -24.54
N TYR A 201 -9.47 -26.67 -25.48
CA TYR A 201 -9.94 -26.53 -26.85
C TYR A 201 -10.47 -27.84 -27.42
N ARG A 202 -11.43 -27.76 -28.33
CA ARG A 202 -11.93 -28.92 -29.09
C ARG A 202 -11.10 -29.11 -30.35
N ALA A 203 -10.80 -30.36 -30.71
CA ALA A 203 -9.84 -30.66 -31.78
C ALA A 203 -10.19 -30.07 -33.16
N ASP A 204 -11.47 -29.91 -33.48
CA ASP A 204 -11.93 -29.37 -34.76
C ASP A 204 -11.55 -27.90 -35.00
N ILE A 205 -11.26 -27.13 -33.94
CA ILE A 205 -10.84 -25.73 -34.11
C ILE A 205 -9.48 -25.62 -34.83
N THR A 206 -8.71 -26.71 -34.85
CA THR A 206 -7.44 -26.79 -35.57
C THR A 206 -7.62 -26.69 -37.09
N GLY A 207 -8.83 -26.87 -37.61
CA GLY A 207 -9.20 -26.64 -39.01
C GLY A 207 -9.75 -25.24 -39.30
N TRP A 208 -9.91 -24.37 -38.29
CA TRP A 208 -10.47 -23.03 -38.49
C TRP A 208 -9.48 -22.09 -39.18
N SER A 209 -9.98 -21.03 -39.82
CA SER A 209 -9.13 -19.95 -40.34
C SER A 209 -8.31 -19.30 -39.22
N ASP A 210 -7.14 -18.76 -39.56
CA ASP A 210 -6.25 -18.13 -38.58
C ASP A 210 -6.94 -16.99 -37.82
N GLY A 211 -7.72 -16.16 -38.51
CA GLY A 211 -8.47 -15.08 -37.86
C GLY A 211 -9.46 -15.61 -36.81
N ARG A 212 -10.20 -16.66 -37.13
CA ARG A 212 -11.17 -17.27 -36.21
C ARG A 212 -10.48 -17.99 -35.05
N LEU A 213 -9.37 -18.69 -35.31
CA LEU A 213 -8.61 -19.37 -34.27
C LEU A 213 -7.97 -18.36 -33.30
N ASN A 214 -7.36 -17.30 -33.83
CA ASN A 214 -6.77 -16.25 -32.99
C ASN A 214 -7.84 -15.50 -32.19
N TRP A 215 -9.01 -15.20 -32.76
CA TRP A 215 -10.13 -14.65 -31.99
C TRP A 215 -10.54 -15.57 -30.85
N ALA A 216 -10.72 -16.88 -31.11
CA ALA A 216 -11.09 -17.82 -30.08
C ALA A 216 -10.07 -17.84 -28.93
N MET A 217 -8.77 -17.88 -29.25
CA MET A 217 -7.73 -17.84 -28.22
C MET A 217 -7.69 -16.52 -27.46
N ALA A 218 -7.90 -15.39 -28.14
CA ALA A 218 -7.96 -14.08 -27.49
C ALA A 218 -9.19 -13.96 -26.57
N HIS A 219 -10.32 -14.50 -26.99
CA HIS A 219 -11.58 -14.54 -26.24
C HIS A 219 -11.45 -15.41 -24.98
N GLU A 220 -10.94 -16.64 -25.10
CA GLU A 220 -10.73 -17.49 -23.92
C GLU A 220 -9.68 -16.91 -22.97
N LEU A 221 -8.63 -16.31 -23.53
CA LEU A 221 -7.65 -15.61 -22.70
C LEU A 221 -8.29 -14.42 -21.96
N ALA A 222 -9.25 -13.73 -22.55
CA ALA A 222 -9.97 -12.65 -21.88
C ALA A 222 -10.72 -13.17 -20.65
N HIS A 223 -11.37 -14.34 -20.74
CA HIS A 223 -12.01 -14.95 -19.56
C HIS A 223 -11.03 -15.25 -18.43
N ILE A 224 -9.80 -15.71 -18.72
CA ILE A 224 -8.77 -15.86 -17.68
C ILE A 224 -8.50 -14.53 -16.95
N TYR A 225 -8.44 -13.42 -17.68
CA TYR A 225 -8.24 -12.11 -17.08
C TYR A 225 -9.49 -11.60 -16.35
N GLN A 226 -10.70 -11.91 -16.82
CA GLN A 226 -11.94 -11.62 -16.10
C GLN A 226 -12.00 -12.38 -14.77
N PHE A 227 -11.60 -13.65 -14.73
CA PHE A 227 -11.60 -14.45 -13.49
C PHE A 227 -10.70 -13.86 -12.42
N ARG A 228 -9.59 -13.22 -12.82
CA ARG A 228 -8.66 -12.53 -11.91
C ARG A 228 -9.36 -11.40 -11.17
N VAL A 229 -10.08 -10.56 -11.90
CA VAL A 229 -10.77 -9.39 -11.35
C VAL A 229 -12.24 -9.67 -11.05
N TRP A 230 -12.68 -10.93 -10.95
CA TRP A 230 -14.10 -11.27 -10.96
C TRP A 230 -14.92 -10.55 -9.88
N GLY A 231 -14.36 -10.40 -8.67
CA GLY A 231 -15.03 -9.69 -7.57
C GLY A 231 -15.21 -8.20 -7.83
N THR A 232 -14.18 -7.51 -8.32
CA THR A 232 -14.25 -6.07 -8.66
C THR A 232 -15.07 -5.85 -9.94
N LEU A 233 -14.96 -6.75 -10.92
CA LEU A 233 -15.73 -6.74 -12.15
C LEU A 233 -17.23 -6.83 -11.87
N THR A 234 -17.66 -7.83 -11.09
CA THR A 234 -19.08 -8.07 -10.79
C THR A 234 -19.70 -7.02 -9.86
N SER A 235 -18.88 -6.23 -9.16
CA SER A 235 -19.33 -5.09 -8.36
C SER A 235 -19.28 -3.74 -9.11
N SER A 236 -18.70 -3.70 -10.33
CA SER A 236 -18.62 -2.46 -11.12
C SER A 236 -19.97 -2.11 -11.75
N GLY A 237 -20.46 -0.90 -11.45
CA GLY A 237 -21.63 -0.34 -12.11
C GLY A 237 -21.40 -0.06 -13.60
N ALA A 238 -20.16 0.30 -13.98
CA ALA A 238 -19.79 0.52 -15.38
C ALA A 238 -19.85 -0.77 -16.19
N TYR A 239 -19.40 -1.89 -15.62
CA TYR A 239 -19.54 -3.22 -16.23
C TYR A 239 -21.02 -3.56 -16.49
N GLY A 240 -21.88 -3.34 -15.49
CA GLY A 240 -23.32 -3.52 -15.63
C GLY A 240 -23.95 -2.63 -16.70
N ALA A 241 -23.54 -1.37 -16.79
CA ALA A 241 -24.09 -0.41 -17.76
C ALA A 241 -23.60 -0.64 -19.20
N MET A 242 -22.30 -0.89 -19.38
CA MET A 242 -21.67 -1.00 -20.71
C MET A 242 -21.83 -2.39 -21.34
N PHE A 243 -21.88 -3.44 -20.52
CA PHE A 243 -21.89 -4.83 -21.00
C PHE A 243 -23.12 -5.60 -20.52
N GLY A 244 -24.05 -4.98 -19.79
CA GLY A 244 -25.23 -5.66 -19.25
C GLY A 244 -24.89 -6.73 -18.20
N GLY A 245 -23.66 -6.71 -17.66
CA GLY A 245 -23.15 -7.79 -16.82
C GLY A 245 -22.77 -9.07 -17.57
N ASP A 246 -22.69 -9.05 -18.91
CA ASP A 246 -22.37 -10.21 -19.75
C ASP A 246 -20.84 -10.41 -19.93
N PRO A 247 -20.26 -11.49 -19.35
CA PRO A 247 -18.83 -11.75 -19.45
C PRO A 247 -18.40 -12.19 -20.86
N GLU A 248 -19.29 -12.82 -21.64
CA GLU A 248 -19.03 -13.26 -23.01
C GLU A 248 -18.93 -12.06 -23.94
N PHE A 249 -19.82 -11.08 -23.77
CA PHE A 249 -19.76 -9.84 -24.53
C PHE A 249 -18.49 -9.05 -24.19
N LEU A 250 -18.14 -8.94 -22.91
CA LEU A 250 -16.88 -8.31 -22.50
C LEU A 250 -15.66 -9.06 -23.07
N ALA A 251 -15.64 -10.39 -23.07
CA ALA A 251 -14.53 -11.18 -23.62
C ALA A 251 -14.34 -10.94 -25.13
N ASN A 252 -15.44 -10.80 -25.87
CA ASN A 252 -15.40 -10.38 -27.28
C ASN A 252 -14.80 -8.97 -27.45
N CYS A 253 -15.18 -8.01 -26.61
CA CYS A 253 -14.61 -6.66 -26.64
C CYS A 253 -13.11 -6.67 -26.34
N MET A 254 -12.71 -7.44 -25.34
CA MET A 254 -11.31 -7.62 -24.97
C MET A 254 -10.48 -8.24 -26.11
N ALA A 255 -11.02 -9.20 -26.87
CA ALA A 255 -10.38 -9.75 -28.05
C ALA A 255 -10.20 -8.70 -29.17
N VAL A 256 -11.18 -7.82 -29.37
CA VAL A 256 -11.08 -6.68 -30.31
C VAL A 256 -9.94 -5.74 -29.91
N VAL A 257 -9.81 -5.41 -28.62
CA VAL A 257 -8.71 -4.54 -28.11
C VAL A 257 -7.33 -5.10 -28.46
N ARG A 258 -7.17 -6.44 -28.50
CA ARG A 258 -5.91 -7.10 -28.92
C ARG A 258 -5.76 -7.26 -30.44
N GLY A 259 -6.69 -6.75 -31.24
CA GLY A 259 -6.65 -6.81 -32.70
C GLY A 259 -7.16 -8.13 -33.28
N PHE A 260 -7.93 -8.91 -32.51
CA PHE A 260 -8.50 -10.19 -32.93
C PHE A 260 -10.03 -10.16 -32.90
N PRO A 261 -10.68 -9.36 -33.77
CA PRO A 261 -12.12 -9.20 -33.76
C PRO A 261 -12.85 -10.50 -34.15
N GLY A 262 -13.92 -10.80 -33.42
CA GLY A 262 -14.87 -11.85 -33.76
C GLY A 262 -16.05 -11.32 -34.58
N ALA A 263 -17.16 -12.06 -34.54
CA ALA A 263 -18.41 -11.64 -35.17
C ALA A 263 -19.16 -10.56 -34.37
N VAL A 264 -18.88 -10.45 -33.07
CA VAL A 264 -19.52 -9.48 -32.17
C VAL A 264 -18.66 -8.21 -32.11
N GLY A 265 -19.25 -7.08 -32.48
CA GLY A 265 -18.61 -5.76 -32.44
C GLY A 265 -18.79 -5.06 -31.09
N CYS A 266 -17.96 -4.05 -30.83
CA CYS A 266 -18.03 -3.20 -29.65
C CYS A 266 -17.66 -1.77 -29.96
N SER A 267 -18.25 -0.83 -29.23
CA SER A 267 -17.98 0.61 -29.37
C SER A 267 -16.56 0.97 -28.89
N GLY A 268 -16.07 2.14 -29.30
CA GLY A 268 -14.76 2.63 -28.85
C GLY A 268 -14.66 2.83 -27.34
N GLU A 269 -15.76 3.22 -26.69
CA GLU A 269 -15.84 3.36 -25.23
C GLU A 269 -15.76 1.99 -24.53
N GLN A 270 -16.49 0.99 -25.02
CA GLN A 270 -16.39 -0.38 -24.51
C GLN A 270 -14.98 -0.95 -24.69
N GLN A 271 -14.31 -0.67 -25.80
CA GLN A 271 -12.92 -1.09 -26.03
C GLN A 271 -11.95 -0.41 -25.06
N ALA A 272 -12.10 0.90 -24.85
CA ALA A 272 -11.28 1.65 -23.91
C ALA A 272 -11.43 1.10 -22.48
N TRP A 273 -12.65 0.86 -22.04
CA TRP A 273 -12.92 0.26 -20.72
C TRP A 273 -12.39 -1.18 -20.63
N ALA A 274 -12.67 -2.02 -21.63
CA ALA A 274 -12.22 -3.42 -21.68
C ALA A 274 -10.69 -3.57 -21.70
N SER A 275 -9.96 -2.56 -22.20
CA SER A 275 -8.49 -2.56 -22.17
C SER A 275 -7.92 -2.58 -20.74
N GLY A 276 -8.64 -2.03 -19.77
CA GLY A 276 -8.25 -2.04 -18.35
C GLY A 276 -8.17 -3.45 -17.77
N ILE A 277 -9.09 -4.33 -18.17
CA ILE A 277 -9.16 -5.70 -17.64
C ILE A 277 -7.89 -6.50 -17.99
N TRP A 278 -7.29 -6.24 -19.16
CA TRP A 278 -6.02 -6.87 -19.55
C TRP A 278 -4.85 -6.52 -18.64
N VAL A 279 -4.95 -5.42 -17.90
CA VAL A 279 -3.94 -4.96 -16.93
C VAL A 279 -4.45 -5.02 -15.49
N GLY A 280 -5.54 -5.76 -15.24
CA GLY A 280 -6.10 -5.96 -13.91
C GLY A 280 -6.86 -4.75 -13.34
N VAL A 281 -7.24 -3.79 -14.18
CA VAL A 281 -7.95 -2.57 -13.77
C VAL A 281 -9.44 -2.69 -14.14
N VAL A 282 -10.31 -2.53 -13.15
CA VAL A 282 -11.75 -2.38 -13.33
C VAL A 282 -12.13 -0.94 -13.02
N GLY A 283 -12.73 -0.25 -14.00
CA GLY A 283 -13.25 1.11 -13.87
C GLY A 283 -14.72 1.19 -13.49
#